data_AF-A0A0T5ZKJ4-F1
#
_entry.id   AF-A0A0T5ZKJ4-F1
#
_cell.length_a   1.000
_cell.length_b   1.000
_cell.length_c   1.000
_cell.angle_alpha   90.00
_cell.angle_beta   90.00
_cell.angle_gamma   90.00
#
_symmetry.space_group_name_H-M   'P 1'
#
loop_
_entity.id
_entity.type
_entity.pdbx_description
1 polymer ?
#
loop_
_entity_poly.entity_id
_entity_poly.type
_entity_poly.pdbx_seq_one_letter_code
_entity_poly.pdbx_strand_id
1 'polypeptide(L)'
;MSPERVYDKPVIDKLGVFPGARVAVMGVADPDFRAALEAHTQDITDGAPLPGTDLIFLAADSLAELASLGELERALKPNGAIWVVSRKGKAATIRDVDVIGAAKAAGLVDNKVVAFSPTHTALRLVIPRARRPATARR
;
A
#
# COMPACT_ATOMS: atom_id res chain seq x y z
N MET A 1 12.35 36.74 8.43
CA MET A 1 12.59 35.29 8.28
C MET A 1 11.40 34.59 8.90
N SER A 2 10.33 34.39 8.14
CA SER A 2 9.21 33.56 8.59
C SER A 2 9.68 32.11 8.59
N PRO A 3 9.43 31.31 9.63
CA PRO A 3 9.73 29.89 9.56
C PRO A 3 8.89 29.30 8.43
N GLU A 4 9.59 28.76 7.43
CA GLU A 4 9.03 27.96 6.37
C GLU A 4 8.24 26.82 7.04
N ARG A 5 6.91 26.84 6.91
CA ARG A 5 6.06 25.80 7.49
C ARG A 5 6.33 24.50 6.73
N VAL A 6 7.20 23.67 7.26
CA VAL A 6 7.39 22.29 6.81
C VAL A 6 6.10 21.52 7.14
N TYR A 7 5.19 21.47 6.17
CA TYR A 7 3.99 20.62 6.23
C TYR A 7 4.33 19.19 5.80
N ASP A 8 5.30 18.54 6.44
CA ASP A 8 5.51 17.11 6.18
C ASP A 8 4.62 16.29 7.10
N LYS A 9 3.43 15.93 6.59
CA LYS A 9 2.64 14.88 7.23
C LYS A 9 3.49 13.61 7.30
N PRO A 10 3.51 12.89 8.43
CA PRO A 10 4.12 11.58 8.56
C PRO A 10 3.79 10.68 7.37
N VAL A 11 4.75 9.86 6.93
CA VAL A 11 4.54 8.93 5.79
C VAL A 11 3.33 8.03 6.05
N ILE A 12 3.13 7.58 7.29
CA ILE A 12 2.00 6.74 7.69
C ILE A 12 0.63 7.36 7.38
N ASP A 13 0.47 8.69 7.58
CA ASP A 13 -0.73 9.43 7.20
C ASP A 13 -0.92 9.48 5.69
N LYS A 14 0.19 9.63 4.95
CA LYS A 14 0.18 9.65 3.48
C LYS A 14 -0.22 8.27 2.93
N LEU A 15 0.12 7.20 3.64
CA LEU A 15 -0.27 5.83 3.32
C LEU A 15 -1.75 5.52 3.64
N GLY A 16 -2.42 6.41 4.37
CA GLY A 16 -3.85 6.30 4.68
C GLY A 16 -4.17 5.26 5.76
N VAL A 17 -3.19 4.91 6.59
CA VAL A 17 -3.43 4.11 7.80
C VAL A 17 -4.25 4.95 8.77
N PHE A 18 -5.33 4.38 9.28
CA PHE A 18 -6.24 5.03 10.21
C PHE A 18 -6.39 4.18 11.48
N PRO A 19 -6.82 4.78 12.61
CA PRO A 19 -7.03 4.04 13.85
C PRO A 19 -7.96 2.83 13.68
N GLY A 20 -7.48 1.65 14.06
CA GLY A 20 -8.25 0.40 13.97
C GLY A 20 -8.34 -0.22 12.57
N ALA A 21 -7.56 0.27 11.60
CA ALA A 21 -7.44 -0.38 10.30
C ALA A 21 -6.88 -1.80 10.45
N ARG A 22 -7.46 -2.78 9.74
CA ARG A 22 -6.85 -4.09 9.57
C ARG A 22 -5.77 -4.02 8.50
N VAL A 23 -4.54 -4.33 8.87
CA VAL A 23 -3.38 -4.18 8.00
C VAL A 23 -2.64 -5.50 7.84
N ALA A 24 -2.27 -5.84 6.61
CA ALA A 24 -1.35 -6.94 6.33
C ALA A 24 -0.01 -6.38 5.84
N VAL A 25 1.11 -6.89 6.36
CA VAL A 25 2.47 -6.50 5.96
C VAL A 25 3.19 -7.73 5.41
N MET A 26 3.57 -7.65 4.13
CA MET A 26 4.22 -8.74 3.40
C MET A 26 5.61 -8.31 2.99
N GLY A 27 6.61 -8.70 3.77
CA GLY A 27 8.04 -8.54 3.44
C GLY A 27 8.60 -7.12 3.56
N VAL A 28 7.80 -6.12 3.94
CA VAL A 28 8.28 -4.75 4.16
C VAL A 28 9.08 -4.68 5.47
N ALA A 29 10.40 -4.65 5.35
CA ALA A 29 11.32 -4.55 6.47
C ALA A 29 11.81 -3.11 6.66
N ASP A 30 11.01 -2.28 7.33
CA ASP A 30 11.32 -0.89 7.66
C ASP A 30 10.91 -0.60 9.12
N PRO A 31 11.87 -0.40 10.05
CA PRO A 31 11.57 -0.21 11.47
C PRO A 31 10.74 1.05 11.77
N ASP A 32 10.97 2.14 11.04
CA ASP A 32 10.26 3.40 11.25
C ASP A 32 8.81 3.26 10.81
N PHE A 33 8.57 2.59 9.67
CA PHE A 33 7.23 2.23 9.24
C PHE A 33 6.54 1.29 10.24
N ARG A 34 7.24 0.26 10.74
CA ARG A 34 6.69 -0.68 11.72
C ARG A 34 6.26 0.04 13.00
N ALA A 35 7.12 0.85 13.57
CA ALA A 35 6.81 1.62 14.77
C ALA A 35 5.64 2.59 14.55
N ALA A 36 5.61 3.28 13.40
CA ALA A 36 4.50 4.15 13.06
C ALA A 36 3.18 3.38 12.88
N LEU A 37 3.21 2.19 12.27
CA LEU A 37 2.04 1.34 12.07
C LEU A 37 1.45 0.85 13.41
N GLU A 38 2.30 0.36 14.31
CA GLU A 38 1.90 -0.10 15.66
C GLU A 38 1.31 1.03 16.52
N ALA A 39 1.73 2.28 16.29
CA ALA A 39 1.14 3.44 16.94
C ALA A 39 -0.29 3.77 16.44
N HIS A 40 -0.68 3.30 15.25
CA HIS A 40 -1.98 3.59 14.65
C HIS A 40 -2.99 2.43 14.78
N THR A 41 -2.53 1.18 14.74
CA THR A 41 -3.42 0.02 14.80
C THR A 41 -2.76 -1.17 15.48
N GLN A 42 -3.59 -2.00 16.10
CA GLN A 42 -3.19 -3.27 16.71
C GLN A 42 -3.59 -4.49 15.85
N ASP A 43 -4.44 -4.31 14.82
CA ASP A 43 -4.86 -5.39 13.91
C ASP A 43 -3.87 -5.48 12.73
N ILE A 44 -2.66 -5.96 13.03
CA ILE A 44 -1.57 -6.13 12.08
C ILE A 44 -1.31 -7.63 11.88
N THR A 45 -1.35 -8.07 10.63
CA THR A 45 -0.98 -9.43 10.21
C THR A 45 0.34 -9.39 9.44
N ASP A 46 1.37 -10.07 9.92
CA ASP A 46 2.59 -10.31 9.15
C ASP A 46 2.35 -11.50 8.19
N GLY A 47 2.53 -11.29 6.89
CA GLY A 47 2.28 -12.29 5.85
C GLY A 47 0.92 -12.17 5.17
N ALA A 48 0.31 -13.31 4.81
CA ALA A 48 -0.88 -13.35 3.96
C ALA A 48 -2.07 -12.61 4.61
N PRO A 49 -2.79 -11.76 3.85
CA PRO A 49 -3.90 -10.99 4.41
C PRO A 49 -5.11 -11.87 4.76
N LEU A 50 -5.79 -11.51 5.84
CA LEU A 50 -7.09 -12.07 6.18
C LEU A 50 -8.22 -11.43 5.36
N PRO A 51 -9.37 -12.10 5.16
CA PRO A 51 -10.53 -11.49 4.52
C PRO A 51 -10.98 -10.20 5.22
N GLY A 52 -11.32 -9.19 4.44
CA GLY A 52 -11.73 -7.88 4.95
C GLY A 52 -10.56 -7.03 5.44
N THR A 53 -9.35 -7.23 4.90
CA THR A 53 -8.21 -6.35 5.17
C THR A 53 -8.44 -4.95 4.56
N ASP A 54 -8.11 -3.88 5.30
CA ASP A 54 -8.22 -2.50 4.82
C ASP A 54 -7.03 -2.10 3.96
N LEU A 55 -5.81 -2.44 4.41
CA LEU A 55 -4.56 -2.08 3.75
C LEU A 55 -3.62 -3.27 3.71
N ILE A 56 -3.03 -3.52 2.55
CA ILE A 56 -1.98 -4.53 2.36
C ILE A 56 -0.72 -3.81 1.93
N PHE A 57 0.40 -4.03 2.61
CA PHE A 57 1.72 -3.52 2.23
C PHE A 57 2.56 -4.68 1.69
N LEU A 58 2.76 -4.71 0.37
CA LEU A 58 3.53 -5.73 -0.32
C LEU A 58 4.90 -5.19 -0.69
N ALA A 59 5.97 -5.74 -0.12
CA ALA A 59 7.31 -5.55 -0.67
C ALA A 59 7.42 -6.30 -2.01
N ALA A 60 7.95 -5.63 -3.03
CA ALA A 60 8.20 -6.23 -4.32
C ALA A 60 9.47 -5.69 -4.96
N ASP A 61 10.35 -6.60 -5.35
CA ASP A 61 11.58 -6.35 -6.08
C ASP A 61 11.63 -7.14 -7.41
N SER A 62 10.57 -7.87 -7.76
CA SER A 62 10.46 -8.68 -8.97
C SER A 62 9.03 -8.76 -9.51
N LEU A 63 8.89 -9.14 -10.79
CA LEU A 63 7.56 -9.37 -11.41
C LEU A 63 6.82 -10.56 -10.78
N ALA A 64 7.55 -11.54 -10.25
CA ALA A 64 6.96 -12.74 -9.65
C ALA A 64 6.16 -12.40 -8.38
N GLU A 65 6.66 -11.47 -7.56
CA GLU A 65 5.96 -11.03 -6.35
C GLU A 65 4.66 -10.28 -6.70
N LEU A 66 4.65 -9.54 -7.81
CA LEU A 66 3.46 -8.85 -8.31
C LEU A 66 2.38 -9.80 -8.84
N ALA A 67 2.71 -11.05 -9.16
CA ALA A 67 1.73 -12.04 -9.62
C ALA A 67 0.67 -12.35 -8.55
N SER A 68 0.97 -12.10 -7.27
CA SER A 68 0.06 -12.30 -6.14
C SER A 68 -1.07 -11.26 -6.05
N LEU A 69 -0.99 -10.14 -6.78
CA LEU A 69 -1.93 -9.02 -6.65
C LEU A 69 -3.41 -9.40 -6.81
N GLY A 70 -3.71 -10.35 -7.71
CA GLY A 70 -5.07 -10.85 -7.90
C GLY A 70 -5.59 -11.68 -6.72
N GLU A 71 -4.71 -12.31 -5.94
CA GLU A 71 -5.11 -13.00 -4.70
C GLU A 71 -5.29 -12.02 -3.55
N LEU A 72 -4.39 -11.05 -3.44
CA LEU A 72 -4.47 -9.99 -2.44
C LEU A 72 -5.75 -9.16 -2.58
N GLU A 73 -6.19 -8.91 -3.82
CA GLU A 73 -7.46 -8.22 -4.10
C GLU A 73 -8.67 -8.93 -3.48
N ARG A 74 -8.70 -10.26 -3.43
CA ARG A 74 -9.82 -11.04 -2.86
C ARG A 74 -9.93 -10.90 -1.34
N ALA A 75 -8.82 -10.63 -0.66
CA ALA A 75 -8.81 -10.41 0.78
C ALA A 75 -9.17 -8.95 1.16
N LEU A 76 -9.16 -8.05 0.19
CA LEU A 76 -9.30 -6.61 0.40
C LEU A 76 -10.78 -6.21 0.59
N LYS A 77 -11.05 -5.27 1.50
CA LYS A 77 -12.33 -4.57 1.50
C LYS A 77 -12.52 -3.80 0.18
N PRO A 78 -13.76 -3.56 -0.28
CA PRO A 78 -13.97 -2.84 -1.54
C PRO A 78 -13.35 -1.45 -1.62
N ASN A 79 -13.24 -0.74 -0.49
CA ASN A 79 -12.61 0.57 -0.38
C ASN A 79 -11.15 0.53 0.12
N GLY A 80 -10.60 -0.66 0.32
CA GLY A 80 -9.21 -0.87 0.75
C GLY A 80 -8.18 -0.55 -0.32
N ALA A 81 -6.91 -0.76 0.01
CA ALA A 81 -5.81 -0.60 -0.92
C ALA A 81 -4.67 -1.61 -0.71
N ILE A 82 -3.94 -1.88 -1.79
CA ILE A 82 -2.63 -2.52 -1.75
C ILE A 82 -1.60 -1.45 -2.01
N TRP A 83 -0.62 -1.29 -1.12
CA TRP A 83 0.59 -0.51 -1.34
C TRP A 83 1.70 -1.46 -1.76
N VAL A 84 2.16 -1.33 -3.01
CA VAL A 84 3.36 -2.00 -3.47
C VAL A 84 4.55 -1.12 -3.09
N VAL A 85 5.38 -1.61 -2.17
CA VAL A 85 6.61 -0.95 -1.69
C VAL A 85 7.79 -1.56 -2.43
N SER A 86 8.49 -0.74 -3.22
CA SER A 86 9.61 -1.21 -4.05
C SER A 86 10.79 -0.27 -3.97
N ARG A 87 11.99 -0.80 -4.22
CA ARG A 87 13.21 0.03 -4.28
C ARG A 87 13.08 1.10 -5.37
N LYS A 88 13.68 2.26 -5.13
CA LYS A 88 13.71 3.38 -6.09
C LYS A 88 15.13 3.79 -6.49
N GLY A 89 15.21 4.61 -7.54
CA GLY A 89 16.49 5.12 -8.04
C GLY A 89 17.35 4.01 -8.64
N LYS A 90 18.67 4.07 -8.41
CA LYS A 90 19.62 3.13 -9.01
C LYS A 90 19.47 1.68 -8.52
N ALA A 91 18.84 1.48 -7.37
CA ALA A 91 18.61 0.16 -6.78
C ALA A 91 17.26 -0.47 -7.21
N ALA A 92 16.47 0.24 -8.02
CA ALA A 92 15.19 -0.26 -8.50
C ALA A 92 15.39 -1.48 -9.41
N THR A 93 14.73 -2.58 -9.06
CA THR A 93 14.73 -3.84 -9.83
C THR A 93 13.43 -4.02 -10.62
N ILE A 94 12.40 -3.24 -10.29
CA ILE A 94 11.15 -3.09 -11.03
C ILE A 94 10.83 -1.60 -11.16
N ARG A 95 10.08 -1.22 -12.20
CA ARG A 95 9.62 0.16 -12.42
C ARG A 95 8.14 0.29 -12.12
N ASP A 96 7.67 1.51 -11.87
CA ASP A 96 6.24 1.78 -11.66
C ASP A 96 5.37 1.26 -12.82
N VAL A 97 5.85 1.34 -14.06
CA VAL A 97 5.13 0.79 -15.24
C VAL A 97 4.90 -0.71 -15.17
N ASP A 98 5.82 -1.44 -14.54
CA ASP A 98 5.71 -2.89 -14.35
C ASP A 98 4.66 -3.21 -13.27
N VAL A 99 4.64 -2.42 -12.19
CA VAL A 99 3.60 -2.49 -11.14
C VAL A 99 2.21 -2.14 -11.68
N ILE A 100 2.10 -1.07 -12.48
CA ILE A 100 0.84 -0.66 -13.12
C ILE A 100 0.35 -1.74 -14.09
N GLY A 101 1.27 -2.36 -14.85
CA GLY A 101 0.94 -3.47 -15.75
C GLY A 101 0.35 -4.66 -14.99
N ALA A 102 1.00 -5.08 -13.90
CA ALA A 102 0.51 -6.17 -13.05
C ALA A 102 -0.82 -5.82 -12.35
N ALA A 103 -0.96 -4.58 -11.87
CA ALA A 103 -2.19 -4.09 -11.27
C ALA A 103 -3.37 -4.19 -12.25
N LYS A 104 -3.18 -3.73 -13.50
CA LYS A 104 -4.20 -3.82 -14.55
C LYS A 104 -4.56 -5.27 -14.88
N ALA A 105 -3.59 -6.17 -14.92
CA ALA A 105 -3.82 -7.60 -15.14
C ALA A 105 -4.65 -8.23 -14.00
N ALA A 106 -4.47 -7.75 -12.75
CA ALA A 106 -5.32 -8.09 -11.61
C ALA A 106 -6.64 -7.29 -11.55
N GLY A 107 -6.87 -6.39 -12.52
CA GLY A 107 -8.03 -5.51 -12.59
C GLY A 107 -8.08 -4.41 -11.52
N LEU A 108 -6.96 -4.13 -10.87
CA LEU A 108 -6.75 -2.98 -10.00
C LEU A 108 -6.35 -1.74 -10.82
N VAL A 109 -6.43 -0.57 -10.19
CA VAL A 109 -5.92 0.71 -10.74
C VAL A 109 -5.03 1.39 -9.73
N ASP A 110 -3.95 2.01 -10.20
CA ASP A 110 -3.13 2.90 -9.40
C ASP A 110 -3.80 4.27 -9.25
N ASN A 111 -3.57 4.94 -8.11
CA ASN A 111 -4.09 6.30 -7.94
C ASN A 111 -3.22 7.24 -7.12
N LYS A 112 -2.12 6.75 -6.54
CA LYS A 112 -1.22 7.54 -5.71
C LYS A 112 0.15 6.88 -5.63
N VAL A 113 1.19 7.70 -5.63
CA VAL A 113 2.56 7.29 -5.30
C VAL A 113 3.04 8.11 -4.10
N VAL A 114 3.83 7.51 -3.22
CA VAL A 114 4.40 8.14 -2.03
C VAL A 114 5.88 7.77 -1.92
N ALA A 115 6.72 8.76 -1.62
CA ALA A 115 8.07 8.48 -1.14
C ALA A 115 7.97 7.79 0.24
N PHE A 116 8.20 6.48 0.26
CA PHE A 116 8.01 5.65 1.45
C PHE A 116 9.16 5.84 2.45
N SER A 117 10.39 5.71 1.95
CA SER A 117 11.62 5.92 2.72
C SER A 117 12.71 6.47 1.78
N PRO A 118 13.95 6.75 2.24
CA PRO A 118 15.04 7.15 1.35
C PRO A 118 15.31 6.15 0.23
N THR A 119 15.06 4.86 0.47
CA THR A 119 15.39 3.75 -0.46
C THR A 119 14.18 3.19 -1.21
N HIS A 120 12.95 3.45 -0.74
CA HIS A 120 11.74 2.87 -1.32
C HIS A 120 10.71 3.93 -1.76
N THR A 121 9.92 3.56 -2.75
CA THR A 121 8.66 4.21 -3.13
C THR A 121 7.50 3.28 -2.81
N ALA A 122 6.29 3.82 -2.68
CA ALA A 122 5.08 3.03 -2.54
C ALA A 122 4.04 3.47 -3.56
N LEU A 123 3.54 2.54 -4.37
CA LEU A 123 2.45 2.77 -5.32
C LEU A 123 1.15 2.17 -4.79
N ARG A 124 0.09 2.98 -4.73
CA ARG A 124 -1.21 2.59 -4.22
C ARG A 124 -2.10 2.05 -5.32
N LEU A 125 -2.53 0.80 -5.15
CA LEU A 125 -3.44 0.08 -6.01
C LEU A 125 -4.78 -0.10 -5.31
N VAL A 126 -5.88 0.10 -6.04
CA VAL A 126 -7.23 -0.06 -5.51
C VAL A 126 -8.16 -0.77 -6.48
N ILE A 127 -9.24 -1.34 -5.94
CA ILE A 127 -10.36 -1.82 -6.73
C ILE A 127 -11.01 -0.60 -7.41
N PRO A 128 -11.22 -0.60 -8.75
CA PRO A 128 -11.87 0.51 -9.46
C PRO A 128 -13.25 0.81 -8.89
N ARG A 129 -13.62 2.10 -8.80
CA ARG A 129 -14.93 2.51 -8.23
C ARG A 129 -16.12 1.80 -8.88
N ALA A 130 -16.07 1.61 -10.20
CA ALA A 130 -17.13 0.94 -10.96
C ALA A 130 -17.31 -0.56 -10.59
N ARG A 131 -16.28 -1.19 -10.01
CA ARG A 131 -16.31 -2.58 -9.55
C ARG A 131 -16.69 -2.73 -8.08
N ARG A 132 -16.73 -1.63 -7.32
CA ARG A 132 -17.09 -1.68 -5.90
C ARG A 132 -18.61 -1.88 -5.81
N PRO A 133 -19.10 -2.69 -4.85
CA PRO A 133 -20.52 -2.73 -4.56
C PRO A 133 -21.00 -1.30 -4.26
N ALA A 134 -22.18 -0.96 -4.78
CA ALA A 134 -22.80 0.32 -4.49
C ALA A 134 -22.87 0.47 -2.97
N THR A 135 -22.19 1.47 -2.43
CA THR A 135 -22.24 1.73 -1.00
C THR A 135 -23.69 1.98 -0.65
N ALA A 136 -24.34 1.05 0.07
CA ALA A 136 -25.54 1.39 0.79
C ALA A 136 -25.13 2.52 1.74
N ARG A 137 -25.57 3.75 1.47
CA ARG A 137 -25.45 4.86 2.42
C ARG A 137 -25.99 4.33 3.75
N ARG A 138 -25.09 4.09 4.70
CA ARG A 138 -25.43 4.02 6.12
C ARG A 138 -25.06 5.36 6.71
#